data_AF-A0A0B7N930-F1
#
_entry.id   AF-A0A0B7N930-F1
#
_cell.length_a   1.000
_cell.length_b   1.000
_cell.length_c   1.000
_cell.angle_alpha   90.00
_cell.angle_beta   90.00
_cell.angle_gamma   90.00
#
_symmetry.space_group_name_H-M   'P 1'
#
loop_
_entity.id
_entity.type
_entity.pdbx_description
1 polymer ?
#
loop_
_entity_poly.entity_id
_entity_poly.type
_entity_poly.pdbx_seq_one_letter_code
_entity_poly.pdbx_strand_id
1 'polypeptide(L)'
;MGQYAGAFDIGPFCKNRRYAQTSNASLSLLYHNALGKQLLKPQETKVSDTWKNKDLIPLHIKYAVLLEKNGPYEGPDDDLLRYLNYDFRQSPHLLQAAAKLHTGSIIFDKAVILTITAEAYCRGKATDVHGESYPNTLPTPCRCIYGLLSVGVHNESDGKGMKRKLKIGFKTMNVLITLSVHLQKDSSEEAVDIGPESSSTPLTVNLRTARILYRSDHIKEYIETIKNSWMSYAPQKTPTSLRQLVSGFDNPSTFFYARASHEEFEVDQLMPATIITICDLPHNQGYGSAANASGKLASRFLQALAVSVINQLPIDFSWIFPMSNL
;
A
#
# COMPACT_ATOMS: atom_id res chain seq x y z
N MET A 1 -3.09 43.02 -10.93
CA MET A 1 -3.79 42.12 -11.87
C MET A 1 -3.89 40.77 -11.22
N GLY A 2 -5.02 40.53 -10.57
CA GLY A 2 -5.34 39.27 -9.92
C GLY A 2 -6.40 38.51 -10.70
N GLN A 3 -6.65 37.29 -10.21
CA GLN A 3 -7.73 36.37 -10.57
C GLN A 3 -7.47 35.52 -11.82
N TYR A 4 -6.94 34.31 -11.61
CA TYR A 4 -7.49 33.01 -12.07
C TYR A 4 -6.64 31.88 -11.44
N ALA A 5 -6.73 31.75 -10.10
CA ALA A 5 -6.30 30.55 -9.41
C ALA A 5 -7.56 29.87 -8.86
N GLY A 6 -8.38 29.34 -9.76
CA GLY A 6 -9.46 28.44 -9.40
C GLY A 6 -8.84 27.12 -9.00
N ALA A 7 -8.63 26.93 -7.69
CA ALA A 7 -8.32 25.62 -7.14
C ALA A 7 -9.44 24.65 -7.56
N PHE A 8 -9.06 23.53 -8.16
CA PHE A 8 -9.95 22.39 -8.35
C PHE A 8 -10.41 21.93 -6.96
N ASP A 9 -11.57 22.40 -6.51
CA ASP A 9 -12.13 22.03 -5.22
C ASP A 9 -12.76 20.62 -5.30
N ILE A 10 -11.92 19.62 -5.01
CA ILE A 10 -12.33 18.24 -4.69
C ILE A 10 -12.98 18.13 -3.29
N GLY A 11 -13.46 19.24 -2.72
CA GLY A 11 -14.23 19.40 -1.47
C GLY A 11 -15.24 18.29 -1.18
N PRO A 12 -16.16 17.96 -2.09
CA PRO A 12 -17.24 17.00 -1.82
C PRO A 12 -16.80 15.53 -1.70
N PHE A 13 -15.56 15.19 -2.10
CA PHE A 13 -15.08 13.80 -2.20
C PHE A 13 -15.05 13.02 -0.89
N CYS A 14 -14.96 13.72 0.25
CA CYS A 14 -14.69 13.09 1.54
C CYS A 14 -15.95 12.71 2.34
N LYS A 15 -17.15 13.16 1.95
CA LYS A 15 -18.37 12.90 2.74
C LYS A 15 -18.96 11.49 2.56
N ASN A 16 -18.61 10.77 1.48
CA ASN A 16 -19.23 9.47 1.15
C ASN A 16 -18.35 8.23 1.43
N ARG A 17 -17.22 8.36 2.15
CA ARG A 17 -16.35 7.21 2.50
C ARG A 17 -16.96 6.20 3.47
N ARG A 18 -18.07 6.52 4.14
CA ARG A 18 -18.73 5.61 5.10
C ARG A 18 -19.42 4.41 4.45
N TYR A 19 -19.62 4.39 3.12
CA TYR A 19 -20.34 3.28 2.46
C TYR A 19 -19.46 2.08 2.08
N ALA A 20 -18.14 2.21 2.09
CA ALA A 20 -17.23 1.08 1.85
C ALA A 20 -16.74 0.41 3.15
N GLN A 21 -17.14 0.94 4.32
CA GLN A 21 -16.61 0.55 5.63
C GLN A 21 -17.52 -0.39 6.44
N THR A 22 -18.64 -0.86 5.88
CA THR A 22 -19.54 -1.77 6.60
C THR A 22 -19.83 -3.03 5.78
N SER A 23 -18.95 -4.01 5.84
CA SER A 23 -19.39 -5.40 6.01
C SER A 23 -18.23 -6.32 6.44
N ASN A 24 -18.41 -7.00 7.57
CA ASN A 24 -17.65 -8.19 7.98
C ASN A 24 -17.71 -9.34 6.95
N ALA A 25 -18.55 -9.20 5.91
CA ALA A 25 -18.63 -10.13 4.79
C ALA A 25 -17.42 -9.99 3.85
N SER A 26 -16.68 -8.89 3.89
CA SER A 26 -15.70 -8.57 2.84
C SER A 26 -14.62 -9.64 2.72
N LEU A 27 -13.89 -10.03 3.77
CA LEU A 27 -12.82 -11.03 3.60
C LEU A 27 -13.28 -12.45 3.39
N SER A 28 -14.34 -12.91 4.06
CA SER A 28 -14.90 -14.22 3.73
C SER A 28 -15.36 -14.29 2.27
N LEU A 29 -15.92 -13.20 1.71
CA LEU A 29 -16.29 -13.09 0.29
C LEU A 29 -15.08 -12.92 -0.64
N LEU A 30 -14.06 -12.14 -0.26
CA LEU A 30 -12.80 -11.93 -1.00
C LEU A 30 -12.02 -13.26 -1.10
N TYR A 31 -12.01 -14.09 -0.06
CA TYR A 31 -11.45 -15.45 -0.07
C TYR A 31 -12.34 -16.45 -0.83
N HIS A 32 -13.67 -16.34 -0.76
CA HIS A 32 -14.58 -17.22 -1.50
C HIS A 32 -14.48 -17.06 -3.02
N ASN A 33 -14.17 -15.85 -3.51
CA ASN A 33 -14.07 -15.56 -4.94
C ASN A 33 -12.69 -15.88 -5.54
N ALA A 34 -11.59 -15.74 -4.77
CA ALA A 34 -10.24 -15.98 -5.27
C ALA A 34 -9.86 -17.48 -5.41
N LEU A 35 -10.45 -18.37 -4.57
CA LEU A 35 -10.01 -19.77 -4.45
C LEU A 35 -10.99 -20.83 -4.97
N GLY A 36 -12.07 -20.43 -5.66
CA GLY A 36 -12.97 -21.34 -6.38
C GLY A 36 -13.61 -22.44 -5.53
N LYS A 37 -14.85 -22.23 -5.05
CA LYS A 37 -15.80 -23.24 -4.53
C LYS A 37 -15.35 -24.30 -3.52
N GLN A 38 -14.10 -24.32 -3.03
CA GLN A 38 -13.75 -25.02 -1.81
C GLN A 38 -13.91 -24.05 -0.64
N LEU A 39 -14.93 -24.31 0.16
CA LEU A 39 -15.07 -23.78 1.52
C LEU A 39 -13.83 -24.21 2.33
N LEU A 40 -12.74 -23.46 2.24
CA LEU A 40 -11.73 -23.45 3.29
C LEU A 40 -12.33 -22.63 4.42
N LYS A 41 -13.13 -23.31 5.26
CA LYS A 41 -13.53 -22.79 6.56
C LYS A 41 -12.25 -22.31 7.28
N PRO A 42 -12.28 -21.20 8.04
CA PRO A 42 -11.20 -20.84 8.93
C PRO A 42 -10.81 -22.08 9.75
N GLN A 43 -9.68 -22.71 9.42
CA GLN A 43 -9.20 -23.84 10.18
C GLN A 43 -8.28 -23.30 11.26
N GLU A 44 -8.75 -23.39 12.51
CA GLU A 44 -7.90 -23.23 13.67
C GLU A 44 -6.85 -24.33 13.65
N THR A 45 -5.64 -24.00 13.21
CA THR A 45 -4.49 -24.89 13.24
C THR A 45 -3.44 -24.28 14.16
N LYS A 46 -2.86 -25.11 15.02
CA LYS A 46 -1.64 -24.75 15.71
C LYS A 46 -0.57 -24.62 14.63
N VAL A 47 0.00 -23.42 14.52
CA VAL A 47 1.13 -23.14 13.63
C VAL A 47 2.21 -24.20 13.89
N SER A 48 2.58 -24.96 12.86
CA SER A 48 3.50 -26.09 13.01
C SER A 48 4.89 -25.66 13.48
N ASP A 49 5.64 -26.59 14.10
CA ASP A 49 7.01 -26.41 14.61
C ASP A 49 8.06 -25.97 13.54
N THR A 50 7.64 -25.82 12.28
CA THR A 50 8.46 -25.37 11.14
C THR A 50 8.83 -23.89 11.18
N TRP A 51 8.19 -23.08 12.04
CA TRP A 51 8.53 -21.68 12.22
C TRP A 51 9.74 -21.55 13.15
N LYS A 52 10.92 -21.30 12.58
CA LYS A 52 12.19 -21.17 13.33
C LYS A 52 12.22 -19.98 14.31
N ASN A 53 11.24 -19.09 14.28
CA ASN A 53 11.18 -17.93 15.16
C ASN A 53 10.28 -18.21 16.37
N LYS A 54 10.90 -18.40 17.54
CA LYS A 54 10.22 -18.76 18.79
C LYS A 54 9.16 -17.75 19.24
N ASP A 55 9.20 -16.53 18.69
CA ASP A 55 8.31 -15.42 19.02
C ASP A 55 6.89 -15.58 18.43
N LEU A 56 6.67 -16.50 17.47
CA LEU A 56 5.36 -16.72 16.82
C LEU A 56 4.57 -17.91 17.39
N ILE A 57 5.16 -18.67 18.32
CA ILE A 57 4.71 -20.01 18.73
C ILE A 57 3.34 -20.06 19.46
N PRO A 58 2.80 -18.99 20.09
CA PRO A 58 1.46 -19.08 20.69
C PRO A 58 0.37 -18.29 19.94
N LEU A 59 0.57 -17.89 18.68
CA LEU A 59 -0.49 -17.18 17.94
C LEU A 59 -1.43 -18.17 17.25
N HIS A 60 -2.69 -18.20 17.68
CA HIS A 60 -3.78 -18.75 16.88
C HIS A 60 -4.07 -17.77 15.74
N ILE A 61 -3.40 -17.96 14.60
CA ILE A 61 -3.47 -17.03 13.49
C ILE A 61 -4.67 -17.38 12.60
N LYS A 62 -5.69 -16.52 12.61
CA LYS A 62 -6.62 -16.45 11.47
C LYS A 62 -5.75 -16.16 10.25
N TYR A 63 -5.85 -16.94 9.17
CA TYR A 63 -4.95 -16.94 7.99
C TYR A 63 -3.68 -17.80 8.07
N ALA A 64 -3.62 -18.82 8.93
CA ALA A 64 -2.51 -19.80 8.96
C ALA A 64 -2.15 -20.37 7.57
N VAL A 65 -3.14 -20.69 6.74
CA VAL A 65 -2.93 -21.20 5.37
C VAL A 65 -2.18 -20.21 4.47
N LEU A 66 -2.50 -18.92 4.54
CA LEU A 66 -1.80 -17.89 3.77
C LEU A 66 -0.36 -17.75 4.25
N LEU A 67 -0.15 -17.78 5.56
CA LEU A 67 1.19 -17.70 6.14
C LEU A 67 2.04 -18.93 5.83
N GLU A 68 1.45 -20.12 5.81
CA GLU A 68 2.13 -21.35 5.37
C GLU A 68 2.51 -21.28 3.90
N LYS A 69 1.63 -20.76 3.04
CA LYS A 69 1.89 -20.57 1.60
C LYS A 69 3.03 -19.57 1.35
N ASN A 70 3.14 -18.52 2.16
CA ASN A 70 4.20 -17.51 2.08
C ASN A 70 5.59 -18.04 2.47
N GLY A 71 5.66 -19.24 3.03
CA GLY A 71 6.92 -19.87 3.40
C GLY A 71 7.61 -19.21 4.61
N PRO A 72 8.94 -19.33 4.72
CA PRO A 72 9.66 -18.89 5.91
C PRO A 72 9.77 -17.37 5.99
N TYR A 73 9.70 -16.87 7.22
CA TYR A 73 9.85 -15.46 7.56
C TYR A 73 11.16 -15.19 8.31
N GLU A 74 11.80 -14.08 7.99
CA GLU A 74 13.07 -13.64 8.55
C GLU A 74 13.00 -12.17 8.98
N GLY A 75 13.69 -11.82 10.06
CA GLY A 75 13.89 -10.42 10.43
C GLY A 75 14.91 -9.75 9.51
N PRO A 76 14.90 -8.42 9.39
CA PRO A 76 15.89 -7.73 8.57
C PRO A 76 17.29 -7.86 9.18
N ASP A 77 18.24 -8.29 8.36
CA ASP A 77 19.67 -8.27 8.67
C ASP A 77 20.34 -6.97 8.20
N ASP A 78 21.63 -6.80 8.54
CA ASP A 78 22.38 -5.58 8.23
C ASP A 78 22.51 -5.35 6.71
N ASP A 79 22.60 -6.42 5.92
CA ASP A 79 22.68 -6.32 4.46
C ASP A 79 21.36 -5.81 3.87
N LEU A 80 20.23 -6.37 4.28
CA LEU A 80 18.91 -5.90 3.85
C LEU A 80 18.68 -4.44 4.26
N LEU A 81 19.01 -4.08 5.51
CA LEU A 81 18.89 -2.71 6.01
C LEU A 81 19.75 -1.73 5.21
N ARG A 82 20.95 -2.14 4.80
CA ARG A 82 21.83 -1.34 3.93
C ARG A 82 21.20 -1.10 2.56
N TYR A 83 20.63 -2.13 1.93
CA TYR A 83 19.98 -1.99 0.63
C TYR A 83 18.70 -1.15 0.69
N LEU A 84 17.91 -1.28 1.75
CA LEU A 84 16.71 -0.46 1.96
C LEU A 84 17.00 1.02 2.22
N ASN A 85 18.24 1.35 2.62
CA ASN A 85 18.72 2.72 2.78
C ASN A 85 19.51 3.21 1.56
N TYR A 86 19.42 2.53 0.42
CA TYR A 86 19.94 2.99 -0.87
C TYR A 86 19.31 4.34 -1.28
N ASP A 87 20.05 5.17 -2.02
CA ASP A 87 19.53 6.44 -2.52
C ASP A 87 18.66 6.26 -3.77
N PHE A 88 17.37 6.00 -3.56
CA PHE A 88 16.39 5.81 -4.63
C PHE A 88 16.17 7.04 -5.52
N ARG A 89 16.77 8.21 -5.23
CA ARG A 89 16.80 9.33 -6.18
C ARG A 89 17.61 9.00 -7.43
N GLN A 90 18.62 8.12 -7.30
CA GLN A 90 19.46 7.68 -8.41
C GLN A 90 18.77 6.60 -9.26
N SER A 91 17.93 5.79 -8.61
CA SER A 91 17.22 4.68 -9.26
C SER A 91 15.75 4.59 -8.81
N PRO A 92 14.88 5.55 -9.20
CA PRO A 92 13.48 5.57 -8.75
C PRO A 92 12.67 4.36 -9.22
N HIS A 93 13.09 3.71 -10.30
CA HIS A 93 12.47 2.50 -10.82
C HIS A 93 12.53 1.32 -9.83
N LEU A 94 13.45 1.33 -8.87
CA LEU A 94 13.58 0.30 -7.83
C LEU A 94 12.58 0.48 -6.67
N LEU A 95 11.81 1.59 -6.63
CA LEU A 95 10.79 1.80 -5.59
C LEU A 95 9.74 0.69 -5.59
N GLN A 96 9.32 0.20 -6.75
CA GLN A 96 8.39 -0.93 -6.77
C GLN A 96 9.00 -2.20 -6.18
N ALA A 97 10.30 -2.46 -6.38
CA ALA A 97 10.97 -3.61 -5.76
C ALA A 97 10.96 -3.48 -4.23
N ALA A 98 11.20 -2.26 -3.72
CA ALA A 98 11.04 -1.98 -2.30
C ALA A 98 9.58 -2.20 -1.84
N ALA A 99 8.57 -1.75 -2.59
CA ALA A 99 7.18 -2.00 -2.25
C ALA A 99 6.86 -3.51 -2.20
N LYS A 100 7.30 -4.28 -3.21
CA LYS A 100 7.13 -5.74 -3.29
C LYS A 100 7.72 -6.48 -2.09
N LEU A 101 8.94 -6.12 -1.65
CA LEU A 101 9.55 -6.69 -0.44
C LEU A 101 8.61 -6.58 0.76
N HIS A 102 7.94 -5.44 0.90
CA HIS A 102 7.07 -5.18 2.04
C HIS A 102 5.69 -5.82 1.92
N THR A 103 5.27 -6.29 0.74
CA THR A 103 4.02 -7.05 0.62
C THR A 103 4.17 -8.44 1.24
N GLY A 104 3.17 -8.87 2.00
CA GLY A 104 3.22 -10.13 2.74
C GLY A 104 4.10 -10.08 3.99
N SER A 105 4.71 -8.94 4.34
CA SER A 105 5.47 -8.77 5.57
C SER A 105 4.55 -8.75 6.81
N ILE A 106 5.06 -9.26 7.93
CA ILE A 106 4.35 -9.29 9.21
C ILE A 106 4.96 -8.25 10.14
N ILE A 107 4.14 -7.31 10.57
CA ILE A 107 4.48 -6.35 11.62
C ILE A 107 3.92 -6.88 12.94
N PHE A 108 4.75 -6.95 13.98
CA PHE A 108 4.31 -7.43 15.28
C PHE A 108 4.82 -6.54 16.41
N ASP A 109 3.90 -6.18 17.29
CA ASP A 109 4.08 -5.49 18.55
C ASP A 109 2.98 -5.97 19.51
N LYS A 110 2.13 -5.06 20.04
CA LYS A 110 0.90 -5.47 20.72
C LYS A 110 -0.19 -5.90 19.76
N ALA A 111 -0.13 -5.45 18.51
CA ALA A 111 -0.92 -5.97 17.39
C ALA A 111 -0.03 -6.79 16.45
N VAL A 112 -0.62 -7.74 15.73
CA VAL A 112 0.03 -8.48 14.66
C VAL A 112 -0.68 -8.17 13.35
N ILE A 113 0.03 -7.64 12.38
CA ILE A 113 -0.52 -7.09 11.14
C ILE A 113 0.19 -7.73 9.97
N LEU A 114 -0.58 -8.32 9.06
CA LEU A 114 -0.10 -8.72 7.74
C LEU A 114 -0.31 -7.55 6.77
N THR A 115 0.77 -7.17 6.11
CA THR A 115 0.75 -6.15 5.06
C THR A 115 0.36 -6.78 3.72
N ILE A 116 -0.56 -6.16 3.00
CA ILE A 116 -1.06 -6.69 1.72
C ILE A 116 -0.64 -5.77 0.58
N THR A 117 -0.89 -4.47 0.69
CA THR A 117 -0.51 -3.49 -0.35
C THR A 117 0.36 -2.40 0.26
N ALA A 118 1.50 -2.16 -0.41
CA ALA A 118 2.51 -1.21 0.02
C ALA A 118 2.81 -0.21 -1.11
N GLU A 119 3.04 1.06 -0.75
CA GLU A 119 3.53 2.11 -1.64
C GLU A 119 4.85 2.66 -1.10
N ALA A 120 5.94 2.50 -1.84
CA ALA A 120 7.24 3.09 -1.54
C ALA A 120 7.40 4.48 -2.17
N TYR A 121 8.06 5.40 -1.50
CA TYR A 121 8.39 6.71 -2.05
C TYR A 121 9.66 7.30 -1.43
N CYS A 122 10.41 8.02 -2.26
CA CYS A 122 11.62 8.72 -1.84
C CYS A 122 11.30 9.90 -0.91
N ARG A 123 12.18 10.17 0.06
CA ARG A 123 12.16 11.38 0.92
C ARG A 123 12.81 12.62 0.28
N GLY A 124 13.36 12.51 -0.93
CA GLY A 124 14.04 13.62 -1.58
C GLY A 124 13.06 14.75 -1.89
N LYS A 125 13.37 16.00 -1.54
CA LYS A 125 12.46 17.16 -1.74
C LYS A 125 11.91 17.33 -3.17
N ALA A 126 12.67 16.90 -4.17
CA ALA A 126 12.26 16.96 -5.59
C ALA A 126 11.30 15.83 -6.00
N THR A 127 11.26 14.74 -5.23
CA THR A 127 10.57 13.48 -5.53
C THR A 127 9.50 13.12 -4.48
N ASP A 128 9.57 13.73 -3.30
CA ASP A 128 8.66 13.53 -2.19
C ASP A 128 7.43 14.40 -2.37
N VAL A 129 6.52 13.94 -3.22
CA VAL A 129 5.21 14.57 -3.42
C VAL A 129 4.31 14.43 -2.19
N HIS A 130 4.62 13.51 -1.26
CA HIS A 130 3.92 13.45 0.03
C HIS A 130 4.30 14.62 0.94
N GLY A 131 5.39 15.34 0.63
CA GLY A 131 5.80 16.56 1.31
C GLY A 131 6.04 16.33 2.80
N GLU A 132 6.66 15.21 3.16
CA GLU A 132 6.86 14.85 4.56
C GLU A 132 7.70 15.90 5.28
N SER A 133 7.01 16.76 6.02
CA SER A 133 7.64 17.84 6.78
C SER A 133 8.07 17.38 8.17
N TYR A 134 7.61 16.21 8.62
CA TYR A 134 7.81 15.72 9.98
C TYR A 134 8.88 14.61 10.06
N PRO A 135 9.87 14.73 10.95
CA PRO A 135 10.92 13.72 11.15
C PRO A 135 10.43 12.46 11.88
N ASN A 136 9.11 12.29 12.08
CA ASN A 136 8.55 11.25 12.94
C ASN A 136 8.74 9.84 12.35
N THR A 137 8.81 9.74 11.03
CA THR A 137 9.05 8.49 10.29
C THR A 137 10.55 8.21 10.11
N LEU A 138 11.45 9.12 10.48
CA LEU A 138 12.88 8.90 10.30
C LEU A 138 13.40 7.89 11.33
N PRO A 139 14.11 6.83 10.89
CA PRO A 139 14.75 5.93 11.82
C PRO A 139 15.84 6.69 12.57
N THR A 140 15.83 6.55 13.89
CA THR A 140 16.92 7.06 14.75
C THR A 140 17.28 5.94 15.74
N PRO A 141 18.57 5.73 16.03
CA PRO A 141 19.02 4.66 16.92
C PRO A 141 18.32 4.63 18.28
N CYS A 142 17.94 5.80 18.80
CA CYS A 142 17.27 5.93 20.09
C CYS A 142 15.74 5.72 20.05
N ARG A 143 15.15 5.49 18.88
CA ARG A 143 13.69 5.40 18.70
C ARG A 143 13.21 4.09 18.09
N CYS A 144 14.05 3.33 17.41
CA CYS A 144 13.63 2.13 16.68
C CYS A 144 14.57 0.95 16.95
N ILE A 145 14.02 -0.27 17.01
CA ILE A 145 14.77 -1.51 17.31
C ILE A 145 15.93 -1.74 16.34
N TYR A 146 15.72 -1.43 15.06
CA TYR A 146 16.66 -1.74 14.00
C TYR A 146 17.69 -0.63 13.73
N GLY A 147 17.55 0.54 14.36
CA GLY A 147 18.41 1.71 14.17
C GLY A 147 18.32 2.41 12.79
N LEU A 148 18.13 1.64 11.71
CA LEU A 148 18.07 2.07 10.31
C LEU A 148 16.68 1.89 9.66
N LEU A 149 15.74 1.32 10.41
CA LEU A 149 14.37 1.05 10.00
C LEU A 149 13.44 1.36 11.16
N SER A 150 12.37 2.10 10.90
CA SER A 150 11.30 2.36 11.85
C SER A 150 9.97 1.85 11.32
N VAL A 151 9.16 1.19 12.15
CA VAL A 151 7.80 0.75 11.79
C VAL A 151 6.84 1.33 12.81
N GLY A 152 5.79 2.00 12.38
CA GLY A 152 4.90 2.65 13.32
C GLY A 152 3.64 3.24 12.68
N VAL A 153 2.71 3.63 13.55
CA VAL A 153 1.54 4.41 13.17
C VAL A 153 1.83 5.90 13.39
N HIS A 154 1.61 6.70 12.35
CA HIS A 154 1.85 8.14 12.35
C HIS A 154 0.57 8.90 12.09
N ASN A 155 0.31 9.93 12.89
CA ASN A 155 -0.77 10.86 12.64
C ASN A 155 -0.31 11.88 11.60
N GLU A 156 -0.87 11.82 10.40
CA GLU A 156 -0.55 12.71 9.29
C GLU A 156 -1.78 13.21 8.54
N SER A 157 -1.68 14.43 8.03
CA SER A 157 -2.72 15.04 7.20
C SER A 157 -2.46 14.75 5.71
N ASP A 158 -3.52 14.41 4.97
CA ASP A 158 -3.52 14.35 3.49
C ASP A 158 -4.10 15.64 2.89
N GLY A 159 -3.87 16.79 3.54
CA GLY A 159 -4.55 18.04 3.19
C GLY A 159 -6.01 18.14 3.66
N LYS A 160 -6.58 17.06 4.20
CA LYS A 160 -7.90 17.03 4.86
C LYS A 160 -7.87 16.08 6.06
N GLY A 161 -7.98 16.65 7.26
CA GLY A 161 -8.05 15.91 8.52
C GLY A 161 -6.77 15.12 8.85
N MET A 162 -6.57 14.86 10.13
CA MET A 162 -5.49 13.98 10.57
C MET A 162 -5.91 12.53 10.38
N LYS A 163 -5.06 11.69 9.77
CA LYS A 163 -5.27 10.25 9.62
C LYS A 163 -4.14 9.48 10.28
N ARG A 164 -4.47 8.30 10.81
CA ARG A 164 -3.47 7.35 11.29
C ARG A 164 -2.96 6.55 10.11
N LYS A 165 -1.67 6.65 9.78
CA LYS A 165 -1.04 5.93 8.68
C LYS A 165 -0.03 4.93 9.24
N LEU A 166 -0.13 3.67 8.83
CA LEU A 166 0.90 2.67 9.11
C LEU A 166 2.03 2.84 8.10
N LYS A 167 3.23 3.16 8.59
CA LYS A 167 4.41 3.42 7.75
C LYS A 167 5.64 2.66 8.22
N ILE A 168 6.49 2.40 7.25
CA ILE A 168 7.81 1.82 7.43
C ILE A 168 8.80 2.84 6.86
N GLY A 169 9.63 3.39 7.74
CA GLY A 169 10.50 4.51 7.45
C GLY A 169 11.96 4.11 7.40
N PHE A 170 12.64 4.62 6.38
CA PHE A 170 14.08 4.50 6.15
C PHE A 170 14.71 5.89 6.02
N LYS A 171 16.03 5.97 5.90
CA LYS A 171 16.75 7.25 5.73
C LYS A 171 16.40 7.94 4.42
N THR A 172 16.22 7.19 3.33
CA THR A 172 16.07 7.70 1.96
C THR A 172 14.67 7.51 1.39
N MET A 173 13.88 6.60 1.96
CA MET A 173 12.53 6.29 1.52
C MET A 173 11.58 6.06 2.69
N ASN A 174 10.29 6.03 2.39
CA ASN A 174 9.25 5.46 3.22
C ASN A 174 8.44 4.46 2.43
N VAL A 175 7.74 3.61 3.16
CA VAL A 175 6.72 2.72 2.65
C VAL A 175 5.44 2.96 3.43
N LEU A 176 4.37 3.31 2.72
CA LEU A 176 3.03 3.46 3.24
C LEU A 176 2.26 2.15 3.01
N ILE A 177 1.67 1.61 4.07
CA ILE A 177 0.78 0.45 3.95
C ILE A 177 -0.63 0.97 3.63
N THR A 178 -1.20 0.49 2.53
CA THR A 178 -2.52 0.92 2.02
C THR A 178 -3.55 -0.20 2.00
N LEU A 179 -3.13 -1.43 2.31
CA LEU A 179 -4.02 -2.54 2.63
C LEU A 179 -3.31 -3.44 3.64
N SER A 180 -3.98 -3.73 4.76
CA SER A 180 -3.46 -4.64 5.77
C SER A 180 -4.57 -5.31 6.56
N VAL A 181 -4.26 -6.45 7.17
CA VAL A 181 -5.17 -7.23 8.01
C VAL A 181 -4.56 -7.51 9.37
N HIS A 182 -5.37 -7.38 10.42
CA HIS A 182 -4.98 -7.78 11.77
C HIS A 182 -5.14 -9.29 11.95
N LEU A 183 -4.10 -9.93 12.49
CA LEU A 183 -4.00 -11.39 12.62
C LEU A 183 -4.41 -11.93 14.00
N GLN A 184 -4.79 -11.07 14.96
CA GLN A 184 -5.06 -11.46 16.34
C GLN A 184 -6.49 -12.02 16.55
N LYS A 185 -6.58 -12.98 17.50
CA LYS A 185 -7.76 -13.82 17.77
C LYS A 185 -8.94 -13.09 18.42
N ASP A 186 -8.66 -12.12 19.29
CA ASP A 186 -9.61 -11.68 20.32
C ASP A 186 -10.46 -10.46 19.93
N SER A 187 -10.25 -9.86 18.76
CA SER A 187 -11.18 -8.85 18.25
C SER A 187 -12.37 -9.56 17.59
N SER A 188 -13.56 -9.35 18.16
CA SER A 188 -14.84 -9.65 17.51
C SER A 188 -15.05 -8.92 16.18
N GLU A 189 -14.12 -8.04 15.83
CA GLU A 189 -14.05 -7.28 14.59
C GLU A 189 -12.79 -7.70 13.84
N GLU A 190 -12.97 -8.35 12.70
CA GLU A 190 -11.89 -8.52 11.72
C GLU A 190 -11.55 -7.13 11.18
N ALA A 191 -10.48 -6.52 11.71
CA ALA A 191 -10.06 -5.19 11.31
C ALA A 191 -9.19 -5.28 10.07
N VAL A 192 -9.75 -4.82 8.95
CA VAL A 192 -9.07 -4.78 7.66
C VAL A 192 -9.03 -3.34 7.22
N ASP A 193 -7.82 -2.84 7.14
CA ASP A 193 -7.54 -1.45 6.87
C ASP A 193 -7.40 -1.31 5.35
N ILE A 194 -8.37 -0.64 4.72
CA ILE A 194 -8.37 -0.36 3.29
C ILE A 194 -8.09 1.13 3.06
N GLY A 195 -7.06 1.42 2.28
CA GLY A 195 -6.57 2.77 2.01
C GLY A 195 -5.46 3.19 2.99
N PRO A 196 -5.06 4.47 2.97
CA PRO A 196 -3.92 4.95 3.74
C PRO A 196 -4.17 5.06 5.26
N GLU A 197 -5.41 4.85 5.71
CA GLU A 197 -5.79 4.96 7.12
C GLU A 197 -5.76 3.58 7.78
N SER A 198 -5.12 3.49 8.95
CA SER A 198 -5.04 2.29 9.77
C SER A 198 -5.88 2.43 11.04
N SER A 199 -6.55 1.33 11.39
CA SER A 199 -7.23 1.14 12.68
C SER A 199 -6.25 1.01 13.84
N SER A 200 -5.00 0.60 13.57
CA SER A 200 -3.93 0.57 14.56
C SER A 200 -3.63 1.96 15.12
N THR A 201 -3.13 2.00 16.34
CA THR A 201 -2.72 3.23 17.02
C THR A 201 -1.23 3.17 17.37
N PRO A 202 -0.59 4.32 17.71
CA PRO A 202 0.78 4.32 18.24
C PRO A 202 0.96 3.51 19.54
N LEU A 203 -0.14 3.12 20.21
CA LEU A 203 -0.13 2.27 21.39
C LEU A 203 -0.12 0.77 21.05
N THR A 204 -0.65 0.39 19.88
CA THR A 204 -0.73 -1.00 19.42
C THR A 204 0.43 -1.40 18.52
N VAL A 205 0.97 -0.43 17.76
CA VAL A 205 2.18 -0.58 16.94
C VAL A 205 3.09 0.61 17.23
N ASN A 206 3.96 0.42 18.20
CA ASN A 206 4.85 1.45 18.70
C ASN A 206 6.20 1.41 18.00
N LEU A 207 6.70 2.57 17.58
CA LEU A 207 7.96 2.71 16.85
C LEU A 207 9.18 2.12 17.59
N ARG A 208 9.14 2.06 18.93
CA ARG A 208 10.24 1.57 19.78
C ARG A 208 10.25 0.07 19.98
N THR A 209 9.11 -0.60 19.81
CA THR A 209 8.95 -2.02 20.13
C THR A 209 8.49 -2.85 18.93
N ALA A 210 7.91 -2.21 17.92
CA ALA A 210 7.45 -2.88 16.71
C ALA A 210 8.62 -3.51 15.95
N ARG A 211 8.38 -4.75 15.55
CA ARG A 211 9.26 -5.56 14.74
C ARG A 211 8.56 -5.89 13.42
N ILE A 212 9.36 -6.16 12.40
CA ILE A 212 8.91 -6.58 11.09
C ILE A 212 9.63 -7.86 10.68
N LEU A 213 8.90 -8.79 10.09
CA LEU A 213 9.41 -9.98 9.43
C LEU A 213 9.04 -9.91 7.95
N TYR A 214 10.00 -10.27 7.11
CA TYR A 214 9.82 -10.38 5.67
C TYR A 214 9.83 -11.84 5.26
N ARG A 215 9.22 -12.13 4.11
CA ARG A 215 9.32 -13.45 3.50
C ARG A 215 10.73 -13.65 2.96
N SER A 216 11.30 -14.82 3.20
CA SER A 216 12.71 -15.10 2.91
C SER A 216 13.01 -15.11 1.40
N ASP A 217 12.03 -15.50 0.58
CA ASP A 217 12.08 -15.43 -0.88
C ASP A 217 12.12 -13.97 -1.36
N HIS A 218 11.27 -13.10 -0.81
CA HIS A 218 11.22 -11.68 -1.15
C HIS A 218 12.50 -10.94 -0.76
N ILE A 219 13.14 -11.29 0.38
CA ILE A 219 14.46 -10.75 0.74
C ILE A 219 15.48 -11.06 -0.36
N LYS A 220 15.54 -12.33 -0.79
CA LYS A 220 16.49 -12.79 -1.81
C LYS A 220 16.25 -12.09 -3.15
N GLU A 221 15.00 -12.06 -3.61
CA GLU A 221 14.60 -11.39 -4.85
C GLU A 221 14.94 -9.90 -4.81
N TYR A 222 14.67 -9.23 -3.68
CA TYR A 222 14.98 -7.81 -3.51
C TYR A 222 16.48 -7.54 -3.56
N ILE A 223 17.29 -8.30 -2.82
CA ILE A 223 18.75 -8.13 -2.80
C ILE A 223 19.34 -8.37 -4.20
N GLU A 224 18.89 -9.42 -4.90
CA GLU A 224 19.32 -9.71 -6.27
C GLU A 224 18.94 -8.56 -7.20
N THR A 225 17.72 -8.06 -7.10
CA THR A 225 17.21 -6.92 -7.88
C THR A 225 18.05 -5.66 -7.67
N ILE A 226 18.39 -5.32 -6.43
CA ILE A 226 19.21 -4.11 -6.16
C ILE A 226 20.64 -4.29 -6.69
N LYS A 227 21.26 -5.48 -6.51
CA LYS A 227 22.61 -5.78 -7.00
C LYS A 227 22.71 -5.76 -8.53
N ASN A 228 21.67 -6.25 -9.21
CA ASN A 228 21.59 -6.35 -10.66
C ASN A 228 20.76 -5.24 -11.32
N SER A 229 20.46 -4.17 -10.58
CA SER A 229 19.52 -3.10 -10.97
C SER A 229 19.82 -2.46 -12.34
N TRP A 230 21.08 -2.43 -12.73
CA TRP A 230 21.56 -1.90 -14.00
C TRP A 230 21.25 -2.78 -15.22
N MET A 231 20.83 -4.03 -15.04
CA MET A 231 20.68 -4.99 -16.15
C MET A 231 19.25 -5.45 -16.46
N SER A 232 18.30 -5.46 -15.52
CA SER A 232 17.05 -6.20 -15.81
C SER A 232 15.76 -5.83 -15.05
N TYR A 233 15.78 -4.98 -14.01
CA TYR A 233 14.55 -4.73 -13.26
C TYR A 233 13.57 -3.84 -14.06
N ALA A 234 12.53 -4.47 -14.58
CA ALA A 234 11.40 -3.78 -15.19
C ALA A 234 10.23 -3.78 -14.20
N PRO A 235 9.80 -2.61 -13.69
CA PRO A 235 8.60 -2.57 -12.89
C PRO A 235 7.38 -2.97 -13.71
N GLN A 236 6.39 -3.54 -13.04
CA GLN A 236 5.10 -3.84 -13.64
C GLN A 236 4.43 -2.52 -14.06
N LYS A 237 4.07 -2.43 -15.34
CA LYS A 237 3.58 -1.20 -15.95
C LYS A 237 2.06 -1.13 -15.97
N THR A 238 1.44 -1.07 -14.81
CA THR A 238 -0.03 -0.99 -14.69
C THR A 238 -0.48 0.28 -13.97
N PRO A 239 -1.66 0.83 -14.25
CA PRO A 239 -2.19 1.97 -13.49
C PRO A 239 -2.23 1.73 -11.98
N THR A 240 -2.49 0.50 -11.53
CA THR A 240 -2.58 0.15 -10.10
C THR A 240 -1.23 0.15 -9.39
N SER A 241 -0.14 -0.01 -10.13
CA SER A 241 1.23 0.05 -9.59
C SER A 241 1.78 1.48 -9.44
N LEU A 242 1.06 2.47 -9.97
CA LEU A 242 1.39 3.87 -9.78
C LEU A 242 1.08 4.31 -8.35
N ARG A 243 1.67 5.44 -7.95
CA ARG A 243 1.45 6.02 -6.62
C ARG A 243 0.01 6.48 -6.43
N GLN A 244 -0.50 6.31 -5.22
CA GLN A 244 -1.79 6.79 -4.79
C GLN A 244 -1.66 8.21 -4.23
N LEU A 245 -1.54 9.20 -5.11
CA LEU A 245 -1.45 10.60 -4.72
C LEU A 245 -2.79 11.33 -4.89
N VAL A 246 -3.02 12.35 -4.05
CA VAL A 246 -4.19 13.24 -4.17
C VAL A 246 -3.79 14.63 -4.70
N SER A 247 -2.52 14.80 -5.05
CA SER A 247 -1.89 16.06 -5.46
C SER A 247 -0.63 15.80 -6.29
N GLY A 248 -0.03 16.86 -6.84
CA GLY A 248 1.26 16.80 -7.55
C GLY A 248 1.20 16.12 -8.92
N PHE A 249 0.05 16.17 -9.59
CA PHE A 249 -0.15 15.55 -10.92
C PHE A 249 0.72 16.17 -12.03
N ASP A 250 1.28 17.34 -11.78
CA ASP A 250 2.28 18.01 -12.60
C ASP A 250 3.71 17.43 -12.42
N ASN A 251 3.95 16.67 -11.34
CA ASN A 251 5.25 16.08 -11.06
C ASN A 251 5.39 14.68 -11.67
N PRO A 252 6.45 14.39 -12.46
CA PRO A 252 6.67 13.07 -13.06
C PRO A 252 6.72 11.92 -12.05
N SER A 253 7.16 12.18 -10.82
CA SER A 253 7.23 11.16 -9.77
C SER A 253 5.87 10.64 -9.31
N THR A 254 4.77 11.31 -9.69
CA THR A 254 3.41 10.82 -9.50
C THR A 254 3.14 9.56 -10.32
N PHE A 255 3.78 9.44 -11.47
CA PHE A 255 3.64 8.32 -12.39
C PHE A 255 4.74 7.26 -12.21
N PHE A 256 5.48 7.30 -11.08
CA PHE A 256 6.42 6.24 -10.76
C PHE A 256 5.69 4.98 -10.33
N TYR A 257 6.18 3.84 -10.83
CA TYR A 257 5.79 2.53 -10.35
C TYR A 257 6.40 2.33 -8.97
N ALA A 258 5.58 2.50 -7.94
CA ALA A 258 6.02 2.52 -6.55
C ALA A 258 5.07 1.74 -5.64
N ARG A 259 4.00 1.18 -6.18
CA ARG A 259 3.00 0.40 -5.46
C ARG A 259 3.06 -1.07 -5.89
N ALA A 260 2.88 -1.95 -4.91
CA ALA A 260 2.78 -3.39 -5.10
C ALA A 260 1.75 -3.98 -4.13
N SER A 261 1.18 -5.11 -4.51
CA SER A 261 0.28 -5.91 -3.67
C SER A 261 0.80 -7.34 -3.57
N HIS A 262 0.43 -8.01 -2.49
CA HIS A 262 0.64 -9.44 -2.33
C HIS A 262 -0.08 -10.20 -3.45
N GLU A 263 0.57 -11.21 -4.02
CA GLU A 263 0.16 -11.95 -5.22
C GLU A 263 -1.25 -12.54 -5.15
N GLU A 264 -1.72 -12.99 -3.98
CA GLU A 264 -3.07 -13.54 -3.80
C GLU A 264 -4.16 -12.46 -3.89
N PHE A 265 -3.78 -11.20 -3.69
CA PHE A 265 -4.66 -10.03 -3.69
C PHE A 265 -4.41 -9.13 -4.89
N GLU A 266 -3.53 -9.52 -5.81
CA GLU A 266 -3.15 -8.75 -6.98
C GLU A 266 -4.16 -8.95 -8.13
N VAL A 267 -5.43 -8.67 -7.84
CA VAL A 267 -6.51 -8.63 -8.82
C VAL A 267 -7.37 -7.39 -8.58
N ASP A 268 -7.93 -6.83 -9.64
CA ASP A 268 -8.60 -5.52 -9.60
C ASP A 268 -9.77 -5.45 -8.59
N GLN A 269 -10.40 -6.59 -8.30
CA GLN A 269 -11.50 -6.68 -7.33
C GLN A 269 -11.04 -6.61 -5.87
N LEU A 270 -9.80 -7.02 -5.58
CA LEU A 270 -9.25 -7.11 -4.22
C LEU A 270 -8.34 -5.93 -3.89
N MET A 271 -7.81 -5.24 -4.90
CA MET A 271 -6.92 -4.10 -4.70
C MET A 271 -7.71 -2.84 -4.32
N PRO A 272 -7.20 -2.01 -3.40
CA PRO A 272 -7.84 -0.73 -3.09
C PRO A 272 -7.83 0.18 -4.32
N ALA A 273 -9.00 0.72 -4.66
CA ALA A 273 -9.15 1.67 -5.74
C ALA A 273 -8.30 2.92 -5.47
N THR A 274 -7.63 3.40 -6.51
CA THR A 274 -6.85 4.63 -6.49
C THR A 274 -7.64 5.75 -7.15
N ILE A 275 -7.13 6.97 -7.04
CA ILE A 275 -7.58 8.09 -7.87
C ILE A 275 -7.51 7.81 -9.39
N ILE A 276 -6.68 6.86 -9.83
CA ILE A 276 -6.51 6.47 -11.24
C ILE A 276 -7.51 5.38 -11.63
N THR A 277 -7.91 4.52 -10.71
CA THR A 277 -8.76 3.33 -10.99
C THR A 277 -10.18 3.43 -10.44
N ILE A 278 -10.53 4.48 -9.69
CA ILE A 278 -11.89 4.66 -9.16
C ILE A 278 -12.95 4.85 -10.27
N CYS A 279 -12.53 5.29 -11.46
CA CYS A 279 -13.41 5.33 -12.64
C CYS A 279 -13.91 3.95 -13.10
N ASP A 280 -13.15 2.89 -12.82
CA ASP A 280 -13.45 1.53 -13.27
C ASP A 280 -14.43 0.81 -12.34
N LEU A 281 -14.63 1.35 -11.13
CA LEU A 281 -15.61 0.78 -10.21
C LEU A 281 -17.00 0.82 -10.83
N PRO A 282 -17.82 -0.24 -10.69
CA PRO A 282 -19.17 -0.27 -11.26
C PRO A 282 -20.05 0.84 -10.65
N HIS A 283 -21.13 1.17 -11.36
CA HIS A 283 -22.25 1.92 -10.80
C HIS A 283 -23.48 1.02 -10.91
N ASN A 284 -23.86 0.33 -9.84
CA ASN A 284 -25.06 -0.50 -9.83
C ASN A 284 -26.05 0.09 -8.82
N GLN A 285 -27.34 -0.22 -8.97
CA GLN A 285 -28.46 0.33 -8.19
C GLN A 285 -28.18 0.28 -6.66
N GLY A 286 -27.64 1.38 -6.11
CA GLY A 286 -27.30 1.52 -4.68
C GLY A 286 -25.84 1.30 -4.29
N TYR A 287 -24.93 0.97 -5.21
CA TYR A 287 -23.49 0.76 -4.95
C TYR A 287 -22.61 1.52 -5.96
N GLY A 288 -21.62 2.26 -5.44
CA GLY A 288 -20.65 3.03 -6.23
C GLY A 288 -21.07 4.48 -6.52
N SER A 289 -20.22 5.20 -7.24
CA SER A 289 -20.50 6.56 -7.71
C SER A 289 -21.06 6.55 -9.14
N ALA A 290 -21.98 7.46 -9.46
CA ALA A 290 -22.53 7.60 -10.81
C ALA A 290 -21.40 7.78 -11.85
N ALA A 291 -21.58 7.26 -13.07
CA ALA A 291 -20.55 7.33 -14.12
C ALA A 291 -20.13 8.77 -14.47
N ASN A 292 -21.06 9.72 -14.34
CA ASN A 292 -20.85 11.15 -14.55
C ASN A 292 -20.48 11.90 -13.27
N ALA A 293 -20.28 11.22 -12.13
CA ALA A 293 -19.80 11.86 -10.93
C ALA A 293 -18.43 12.49 -11.21
N SER A 294 -18.24 13.72 -10.74
CA SER A 294 -17.01 14.48 -10.96
C SER A 294 -15.75 13.69 -10.63
N GLY A 295 -15.82 12.80 -9.62
CA GLY A 295 -14.73 11.89 -9.28
C GLY A 295 -14.38 10.84 -10.30
N LYS A 296 -15.39 10.21 -10.90
CA LYS A 296 -15.13 9.24 -11.97
C LYS A 296 -14.62 9.94 -13.22
N LEU A 297 -15.13 11.13 -13.54
CA LEU A 297 -14.65 11.93 -14.66
C LEU A 297 -13.18 12.38 -14.46
N ALA A 298 -12.85 12.93 -13.28
CA ALA A 298 -11.48 13.29 -12.94
C ALA A 298 -10.54 12.07 -12.95
N SER A 299 -11.02 10.93 -12.45
CA SER A 299 -10.27 9.68 -12.47
C SER A 299 -10.00 9.18 -13.89
N ARG A 300 -10.97 9.25 -14.82
CA ARG A 300 -10.76 8.93 -16.25
C ARG A 300 -9.69 9.82 -16.88
N PHE A 301 -9.71 11.11 -16.56
CA PHE A 301 -8.67 12.03 -17.02
C PHE A 301 -7.28 11.65 -16.51
N LEU A 302 -7.15 11.35 -15.22
CA LEU A 302 -5.90 10.88 -14.63
C LEU A 302 -5.47 9.52 -15.16
N GLN A 303 -6.41 8.62 -15.45
CA GLN A 303 -6.16 7.32 -16.06
C GLN A 303 -5.64 7.47 -17.50
N ALA A 304 -6.23 8.35 -18.30
CA ALA A 304 -5.74 8.65 -19.65
C ALA A 304 -4.30 9.19 -19.63
N LEU A 305 -4.01 10.11 -18.71
CA LEU A 305 -2.65 10.61 -18.49
C LEU A 305 -1.69 9.49 -18.08
N ALA A 306 -2.09 8.66 -17.11
CA ALA A 306 -1.29 7.53 -16.65
C ALA A 306 -0.99 6.54 -17.78
N VAL A 307 -1.99 6.15 -18.57
CA VAL A 307 -1.82 5.24 -19.71
C VAL A 307 -0.90 5.84 -20.78
N SER A 308 -1.04 7.13 -21.08
CA SER A 308 -0.15 7.85 -21.99
C SER A 308 1.30 7.84 -21.50
N VAL A 309 1.54 8.11 -20.21
CA VAL A 309 2.87 8.05 -19.60
C VAL A 309 3.45 6.64 -19.63
N ILE A 310 2.64 5.63 -19.26
CA ILE A 310 3.04 4.22 -19.25
C ILE A 310 3.46 3.75 -20.64
N ASN A 311 2.68 4.09 -21.66
CA ASN A 311 2.89 3.64 -23.03
C ASN A 311 3.81 4.56 -23.85
N GLN A 312 4.24 5.70 -23.30
CA GLN A 312 5.00 6.73 -24.01
C GLN A 312 4.28 7.23 -25.27
N LEU A 313 2.95 7.37 -25.19
CA LEU A 313 2.09 7.81 -26.29
C LEU A 313 1.58 9.24 -26.07
N PRO A 314 1.19 9.98 -27.12
CA PRO A 314 0.41 11.21 -26.96
C PRO A 314 -0.85 10.97 -26.12
N ILE A 315 -1.27 11.98 -25.37
CA ILE A 315 -2.46 11.86 -24.54
C ILE A 315 -3.70 11.88 -25.44
N ASP A 316 -4.56 10.87 -25.31
CA ASP A 316 -5.85 10.79 -25.99
C ASP A 316 -6.99 10.87 -24.98
N PHE A 317 -7.82 11.91 -25.11
CA PHE A 317 -8.98 12.17 -24.27
C PHE A 317 -10.32 11.87 -24.97
N SER A 318 -10.31 11.36 -26.20
CA SER A 318 -11.50 11.16 -27.04
C SER A 318 -12.56 10.24 -26.42
N TRP A 319 -12.15 9.33 -25.53
CA TRP A 319 -13.02 8.36 -24.85
C TRP A 319 -13.53 8.83 -23.49
N ILE A 320 -13.06 9.98 -22.97
CA ILE A 320 -13.46 10.50 -21.66
C ILE A 320 -14.86 11.14 -21.71
N PHE A 321 -15.12 11.85 -22.80
CA PHE A 321 -16.38 12.54 -23.06
C PHE A 321 -17.03 11.87 -24.28
N PRO A 322 -17.98 10.92 -24.09
CA PRO A 322 -18.78 10.49 -25.23
C PRO A 322 -19.45 11.74 -25.80
N MET A 323 -19.17 12.05 -27.07
CA MET A 323 -19.61 13.26 -27.78
C MET A 323 -21.13 13.40 -27.93
N SER A 324 -21.92 12.59 -27.22
CA SER A 324 -23.38 12.60 -27.26
C SER A 324 -24.04 13.59 -26.27
N ASN A 325 -23.28 14.42 -25.55
CA ASN A 325 -23.81 15.36 -24.54
C ASN A 325 -23.19 16.77 -24.58
N LEU A 326 -22.70 17.23 -25.74
CA LEU A 326 -22.45 18.64 -26.00
C LEU A 326 -23.48 19.17 -27.01
#